data_AF-A0AA87U7K9-F1
#
_entry.id   AF-A0AA87U7K9-F1
#
_cell.length_a   1.000
_cell.length_b   1.000
_cell.length_c   1.000
_cell.angle_alpha   90.00
_cell.angle_beta   90.00
_cell.angle_gamma   90.00
#
_symmetry.space_group_name_H-M   'P 1'
#
loop_
_entity.id
_entity.type
_entity.pdbx_description
1 polymer ?
#
loop_
_entity_poly.entity_id
_entity_poly.type
_entity_poly.pdbx_seq_one_letter_code
_entity_poly.pdbx_strand_id
1 'polypeptide(L)'
;MKRSPAVLQHRRAELEARIEEMIGLLDILDGDPDLEDNDDDEPSVGSVGVRIGNKLIYDLEQDPAECGIADRDALDLVMREFPIANGVRAG
;
A
#
# COMPACT_ATOMS: atom_id res chain seq x y z
N MET A 1 26.00 18.08 14.74
CA MET A 1 26.37 19.10 13.71
C MET A 1 25.26 19.16 12.67
N LYS A 2 24.64 20.32 12.45
CA LYS A 2 23.67 20.51 11.35
C LYS A 2 24.47 20.60 10.04
N ARG A 3 24.15 19.76 9.05
CA ARG A 3 24.80 19.81 7.72
C ARG A 3 24.35 21.08 7.00
N SER A 4 25.28 21.71 6.26
CA SER A 4 24.97 22.88 5.43
C SER A 4 23.92 22.51 4.38
N PRO A 5 22.89 23.35 4.14
CA PRO A 5 21.89 23.12 3.10
C PRO A 5 22.49 22.86 1.72
N ALA A 6 23.55 23.59 1.35
CA ALA A 6 24.23 23.42 0.07
C ALA A 6 24.85 22.02 -0.08
N VAL A 7 25.41 21.47 1.01
CA VAL A 7 25.99 20.12 1.01
C VAL A 7 24.89 19.06 0.87
N LEU A 8 23.72 19.29 1.45
CA LEU A 8 22.58 18.37 1.31
C LEU A 8 22.01 18.39 -0.11
N GLN A 9 21.86 19.57 -0.71
CA GLN A 9 21.41 19.71 -2.09
C GLN A 9 22.38 19.04 -3.07
N HIS A 10 23.69 19.24 -2.89
CA HIS A 10 24.68 18.60 -3.73
C HIS A 10 24.62 17.06 -3.65
N ARG A 11 24.56 16.51 -2.43
CA ARG A 11 24.42 15.05 -2.23
C ARG A 11 23.12 14.51 -2.80
N ARG A 12 22.03 15.29 -2.73
CA ARG A 12 20.75 14.92 -3.31
C ARG A 12 20.85 14.84 -4.83
N ALA A 13 21.46 15.84 -5.48
CA ALA A 13 21.67 15.84 -6.92
C ALA A 13 22.56 14.67 -7.38
N GLU A 14 23.60 14.31 -6.62
CA GLU A 14 24.42 13.12 -6.90
C GLU A 14 23.61 11.83 -6.81
N LEU A 15 22.73 11.70 -5.81
CA LEU A 15 21.86 10.54 -5.66
C LEU A 15 20.83 10.46 -6.79
N GLU A 16 20.19 11.58 -7.13
CA GLU A 16 19.24 11.67 -8.25
C GLU A 16 19.91 11.23 -9.56
N ALA A 17 21.10 11.77 -9.89
CA ALA A 17 21.84 11.36 -11.09
C ALA A 17 22.18 9.87 -11.13
N ARG A 18 22.52 9.27 -9.99
CA ARG A 18 22.83 7.84 -9.91
C ARG A 18 21.59 6.97 -10.02
N ILE A 19 20.44 7.45 -9.53
CA ILE A 19 19.15 6.78 -9.69
C ILE A 19 18.76 6.75 -11.17
N GLU A 20 18.87 7.88 -11.88
CA GLU A 20 18.58 7.93 -13.32
C GLU A 20 19.44 6.96 -14.14
N GLU A 21 20.73 6.84 -13.82
CA GLU A 21 21.61 5.86 -14.47
C GLU A 21 21.18 4.41 -14.20
N MET A 22 20.77 4.10 -12.96
CA MET A 22 20.30 2.76 -12.62
C MET A 22 18.96 2.43 -13.28
N ILE A 23 18.05 3.39 -13.36
CA ILE A 23 16.78 3.25 -14.10
C ILE A 23 17.08 2.96 -15.57
N GLY A 24 17.93 3.77 -16.22
CA GLY A 24 18.29 3.53 -17.62
C GLY A 24 18.95 2.17 -17.88
N LEU A 25 19.67 1.61 -16.89
CA LEU A 25 20.18 0.24 -17.00
C LEU A 25 19.09 -0.82 -16.89
N LEU A 26 18.06 -0.59 -16.07
CA LEU A 26 16.89 -1.47 -15.98
C LEU A 26 16.09 -1.42 -17.27
N ASP A 27 15.85 -0.23 -17.83
CA ASP A 27 15.11 -0.07 -19.09
C ASP A 27 15.76 -0.85 -20.25
N ILE A 28 17.10 -0.88 -20.30
CA ILE A 28 17.85 -1.68 -21.28
C ILE A 28 17.61 -3.19 -21.10
N LEU A 29 17.46 -3.65 -19.86
CA LEU A 29 17.23 -5.07 -19.55
C LEU A 29 15.77 -5.46 -19.77
N ASP A 30 14.84 -4.58 -19.39
CA ASP A 30 13.40 -4.83 -19.41
C ASP A 30 12.81 -4.59 -20.81
N GLY A 31 13.54 -3.91 -21.69
CA GLY A 31 13.23 -3.80 -23.11
C GLY A 31 12.07 -2.84 -23.42
N ASP A 32 11.59 -2.11 -22.41
CA ASP A 32 10.53 -1.12 -22.53
C ASP A 32 10.73 0.04 -21.53
N PRO A 33 11.24 1.20 -21.96
CA PRO A 33 11.43 2.39 -21.13
C PRO A 33 10.12 3.14 -20.80
N ASP A 34 8.99 2.78 -21.43
CA ASP A 34 7.70 3.45 -21.25
C ASP A 34 6.64 2.46 -20.74
N LEU A 35 6.74 2.08 -19.45
CA LEU A 35 5.69 1.33 -18.74
C LEU A 35 4.40 2.15 -18.47
N GLU A 36 4.07 3.15 -19.30
CA GLU A 36 2.78 3.86 -19.27
C GLU A 36 2.26 4.25 -20.68
N ASP A 37 2.73 3.62 -21.77
CA ASP A 37 2.18 3.93 -23.10
C ASP A 37 0.79 3.29 -23.37
N ASN A 38 0.27 2.51 -22.41
CA ASN A 38 -1.11 2.02 -22.38
C ASN A 38 -1.77 2.36 -21.05
N ASP A 39 -2.22 3.60 -20.94
CA ASP A 39 -3.31 4.07 -20.06
C ASP A 39 -4.36 2.97 -19.80
N ASP A 40 -4.64 2.71 -18.53
CA ASP A 40 -5.88 2.17 -17.94
C ASP A 40 -6.26 0.68 -18.03
N ASP A 41 -5.51 -0.19 -18.72
CA ASP A 41 -5.91 -1.61 -18.82
C ASP A 41 -5.49 -2.48 -17.60
N GLU A 42 -5.18 -1.84 -16.47
CA GLU A 42 -5.27 -2.55 -15.20
C GLU A 42 -6.75 -2.80 -14.90
N PRO A 43 -7.20 -4.06 -14.72
CA PRO A 43 -8.55 -4.28 -14.20
C PRO A 43 -8.65 -3.50 -12.89
N SER A 44 -9.74 -2.74 -12.70
CA SER A 44 -10.01 -2.05 -11.43
C SER A 44 -9.99 -3.06 -10.28
N VAL A 45 -8.81 -3.31 -9.69
CA VAL A 45 -8.64 -4.03 -8.42
C VAL A 45 -8.86 -3.01 -7.31
N GLY A 46 -10.02 -2.38 -7.38
CA GLY A 46 -10.55 -1.42 -6.43
C GLY A 46 -12.06 -1.60 -6.48
N SER A 47 -12.67 -1.75 -5.30
CA SER A 47 -14.09 -2.01 -5.12
C SER A 47 -14.94 -1.13 -6.05
N VAL A 48 -16.03 -1.69 -6.60
CA VAL A 48 -16.97 -0.93 -7.44
C VAL A 48 -17.52 0.23 -6.60
N GLY A 49 -16.94 1.41 -6.77
CA GLY A 49 -17.32 2.60 -6.02
C GLY A 49 -18.80 2.90 -6.25
N VAL A 50 -19.56 3.08 -5.17
CA VAL A 50 -20.98 3.43 -5.26
C VAL A 50 -21.07 4.94 -5.48
N ARG A 51 -21.79 5.35 -6.54
CA ARG A 51 -22.01 6.76 -6.84
C ARG A 51 -23.20 7.29 -6.05
N ILE A 52 -22.95 8.15 -5.06
CA ILE A 52 -23.99 8.85 -4.29
C ILE A 52 -23.96 10.33 -4.66
N GLY A 53 -24.94 10.77 -5.46
CA GLY A 53 -24.96 12.12 -6.02
C GLY A 53 -23.82 12.35 -7.04
N ASN A 54 -23.03 13.40 -6.82
CA ASN A 54 -21.84 13.74 -7.64
C ASN A 54 -20.52 13.19 -7.08
N LYS A 55 -20.56 12.37 -6.02
CA LYS A 55 -19.35 11.84 -5.37
C LYS A 55 -19.26 10.33 -5.58
N LEU A 56 -18.07 9.88 -5.95
CA LEU A 56 -17.72 8.46 -5.97
C LEU A 56 -17.22 8.07 -4.58
N ILE A 57 -17.85 7.05 -3.98
CA ILE A 57 -17.47 6.55 -2.66
C ILE A 57 -16.98 5.12 -2.85
N TYR A 58 -15.72 4.89 -2.50
CA TYR A 58 -15.14 3.56 -2.44
C TYR A 58 -15.36 3.02 -1.03
N ASP A 59 -15.92 1.82 -0.94
CA ASP A 59 -15.87 1.06 0.29
C ASP A 59 -14.45 0.51 0.44
N LEU A 60 -13.69 1.10 1.36
CA LEU A 60 -12.32 0.71 1.66
C LEU A 60 -12.25 -0.41 2.70
N GLU A 61 -13.40 -0.89 3.18
CA GLU A 61 -13.52 -1.81 4.32
C GLU A 61 -13.87 -3.25 3.91
N GLN A 62 -13.65 -3.66 2.65
CA GLN A 62 -13.71 -5.09 2.31
C GLN A 62 -12.46 -5.85 2.79
N ASP A 63 -12.14 -5.75 4.08
CA ASP A 63 -11.32 -6.77 4.71
C ASP A 63 -12.19 -8.00 5.03
N PRO A 64 -11.67 -9.24 4.88
CA PRO A 64 -12.43 -10.45 5.17
C PRO A 64 -12.95 -10.54 6.62
N ALA A 65 -12.36 -9.79 7.56
CA ALA A 65 -12.75 -9.82 8.96
C ALA A 65 -14.14 -9.22 9.18
N GLU A 66 -14.54 -8.22 8.37
CA GLU A 66 -15.90 -7.66 8.41
C GLU A 66 -16.98 -8.60 7.89
N CYS A 67 -16.62 -9.50 6.96
CA CYS A 67 -17.50 -10.57 6.47
C CYS A 67 -17.58 -11.78 7.43
N GLY A 68 -16.98 -11.69 8.62
CA GLY A 68 -16.93 -12.78 9.59
C GLY A 68 -15.98 -13.92 9.20
N ILE A 69 -15.15 -13.72 8.18
CA ILE A 69 -14.09 -14.64 7.77
C ILE A 69 -12.82 -14.19 8.47
N ALA A 70 -12.69 -14.56 9.75
CA ALA A 70 -11.44 -14.38 10.48
C ALA A 70 -10.43 -15.47 10.08
N ASP A 71 -9.17 -15.09 9.90
CA ASP A 71 -8.07 -16.07 9.88
C ASP A 71 -8.11 -16.87 11.19
N ARG A 72 -8.10 -18.20 11.09
CA ARG A 72 -8.24 -19.10 12.23
C ARG A 72 -7.14 -18.86 13.25
N ASP A 73 -5.94 -18.55 12.77
CA ASP A 73 -4.78 -18.31 13.64
C ASP A 73 -4.90 -16.96 14.36
N ALA A 74 -5.45 -15.94 13.68
CA ALA A 74 -5.75 -14.65 14.29
C ALA A 74 -6.87 -14.76 15.35
N LEU A 75 -7.90 -15.56 15.06
CA LEU A 75 -8.98 -15.82 16.02
C LEU A 75 -8.45 -16.56 17.27
N ASP A 76 -7.58 -17.56 17.09
CA ASP A 76 -7.00 -18.32 18.20
C ASP A 76 -6.11 -17.43 19.09
N LEU A 77 -5.37 -16.48 18.50
CA LEU A 77 -4.57 -15.50 19.24
C LEU A 77 -5.46 -14.57 20.09
N VAL A 78 -6.52 -14.03 19.52
CA VAL A 78 -7.48 -13.16 20.24
C VAL A 78 -8.19 -13.93 21.34
N MET A 79 -8.58 -15.19 21.11
CA MET A 79 -9.22 -16.02 22.15
C MET A 79 -8.26 -16.40 23.28
N ARG A 80 -6.95 -16.48 23.01
CA ARG A 80 -5.93 -16.69 24.06
C ARG A 80 -5.66 -15.44 24.88
N GLU A 81 -5.62 -14.26 24.24
CA GLU A 81 -5.42 -12.98 24.95
C GLU A 81 -6.67 -12.55 25.73
N PHE A 82 -7.87 -12.86 25.21
CA PHE A 82 -9.15 -12.49 25.80
C PHE A 82 -10.08 -13.71 25.93
N PRO A 83 -9.80 -14.63 26.87
CA PRO A 83 -10.63 -15.80 27.07
C PRO A 83 -12.05 -15.38 27.49
N ILE A 84 -13.05 -15.76 26.69
CA ILE A 84 -14.45 -15.53 27.02
C ILE A 84 -14.85 -16.55 28.10
N ALA A 85 -14.80 -16.14 29.36
CA ALA A 85 -15.43 -16.90 30.43
C ALA A 85 -16.95 -16.69 30.38
N ASN A 86 -17.68 -17.69 29.89
CA ASN A 86 -19.14 -17.83 30.01
C ASN A 86 -19.94 -16.52 29.88
N GLY A 87 -19.81 -15.85 28.73
CA GLY A 87 -20.77 -14.85 28.27
C GLY A 87 -20.75 -13.48 28.95
N VAL A 88 -19.78 -13.17 29.83
CA VAL A 88 -19.59 -11.81 30.34
C VAL A 88 -18.10 -11.50 30.38
N ARG A 89 -17.68 -10.41 29.71
CA ARG A 89 -16.29 -9.92 29.75
C ARG A 89 -15.89 -9.66 31.19
N ALA A 90 -14.92 -10.42 31.71
CA ALA A 90 -14.20 -10.05 32.91
C ALA A 90 -13.24 -8.93 32.53
N GLY A 91 -13.46 -7.74 33.08
CA GLY A 91 -12.57 -6.58 32.95
C GLY A 91 -11.39 -6.65 33.90
#